data_AF-A0A6C0DE26-F1
#
_entry.id   AF-A0A6C0DE26-F1
#
_cell.length_a   1.000
_cell.length_b   1.000
_cell.length_c   1.000
_cell.angle_alpha   90.00
_cell.angle_beta   90.00
_cell.angle_gamma   90.00
#
_symmetry.space_group_name_H-M   'P 1'
#
loop_
_entity.id
_entity.type
_entity.pdbx_description
1 polymer ?
#
loop_
_entity_poly.entity_id
_entity_poly.type
_entity_poly.pdbx_seq_one_letter_code
_entity_poly.pdbx_strand_id
1 'polypeptide(L)'
;MVEPDYYVYTDGACSNNGKEGAVAAIGIYFGENDSRNVSQRITGKQTNNTAELGALLHLFTIIEDDIRSGKQICVVSDSQYAIWCVTTYGKKCEDGGWKKAMPNKELVKRTYEAYKGFTNVRFIHVMAHTGKGDAHSLGNEGADRLANMGIDGCMCTAMC
;
A
#
# COMPACT_ATOMS: atom_id res chain seq x y z
N MET A 1 -20.92 -12.12 -5.69
CA MET A 1 -19.81 -11.15 -5.59
C MET A 1 -18.99 -11.29 -6.85
N VAL A 2 -18.59 -10.18 -7.48
CA VAL A 2 -17.74 -10.25 -8.69
C VAL A 2 -16.31 -10.60 -8.26
N GLU A 3 -15.73 -11.61 -8.91
CA GLU A 3 -14.33 -12.00 -8.74
C GLU A 3 -13.42 -10.88 -9.25
N PRO A 4 -12.30 -10.54 -8.58
CA PRO A 4 -11.41 -9.52 -9.10
C PRO A 4 -10.64 -10.06 -10.32
N ASP A 5 -10.35 -9.18 -11.28
CA ASP A 5 -9.45 -9.47 -12.40
C ASP A 5 -8.03 -9.82 -11.90
N TYR A 6 -7.60 -9.19 -10.81
CA TYR A 6 -6.37 -9.55 -10.11
C TYR A 6 -6.32 -9.06 -8.67
N TYR A 7 -5.42 -9.67 -7.91
CA TYR A 7 -5.00 -9.22 -6.59
C TYR A 7 -3.68 -8.46 -6.70
N VAL A 8 -3.53 -7.42 -5.88
CA VAL A 8 -2.26 -6.72 -5.68
C VAL A 8 -2.03 -6.52 -4.19
N TYR A 9 -0.81 -6.77 -3.75
CA TYR A 9 -0.42 -6.76 -2.35
C TYR A 9 0.44 -5.53 -2.07
N THR A 10 0.17 -4.83 -0.99
CA THR A 10 0.94 -3.65 -0.58
C THR A 10 1.39 -3.77 0.86
N ASP A 11 2.64 -3.38 1.09
CA ASP A 11 3.22 -3.27 2.42
C ASP A 11 4.12 -2.03 2.52
N GLY A 12 4.28 -1.53 3.74
CA GLY A 12 5.14 -0.42 4.08
C GLY A 12 5.98 -0.72 5.32
N ALA A 13 7.29 -0.82 5.13
CA ALA A 13 8.24 -1.08 6.20
C ALA A 13 9.00 0.18 6.61
N CYS A 14 9.38 0.28 7.88
CA CYS A 14 10.31 1.29 8.38
C CYS A 14 11.26 0.70 9.43
N SER A 15 12.55 0.68 9.12
CA SER A 15 13.59 0.35 10.09
C SER A 15 13.76 1.50 11.07
N ASN A 16 14.09 1.19 12.33
CA ASN A 16 14.24 2.17 13.40
C ASN A 16 13.04 3.14 13.54
N ASN A 17 11.82 2.65 13.29
CA ASN A 17 10.60 3.46 13.33
C ASN A 17 10.49 4.29 14.64
N GLY A 18 10.34 5.60 14.49
CA GLY A 18 10.26 6.55 15.61
C GLY A 18 11.60 6.94 16.25
N LYS A 19 12.73 6.48 15.70
CA LYS A 19 14.08 6.79 16.17
C LYS A 19 14.88 7.54 15.10
N GLU A 20 16.01 8.10 15.51
CA GLU A 20 17.00 8.66 14.59
C GLU A 20 17.54 7.56 13.65
N GLY A 21 17.79 7.91 12.39
CA GLY A 21 18.22 6.94 11.38
C GLY A 21 17.10 6.04 10.85
N ALA A 22 15.83 6.40 11.06
CA ALA A 22 14.70 5.68 10.48
C ALA A 22 14.75 5.66 8.94
N VAL A 23 14.46 4.50 8.35
CA VAL A 23 14.39 4.32 6.89
C VAL A 23 13.10 3.61 6.54
N ALA A 24 12.24 4.28 5.79
CA ALA A 24 10.95 3.79 5.34
C ALA A 24 10.98 3.46 3.85
N ALA A 25 10.27 2.40 3.45
CA ALA A 25 10.14 1.97 2.06
C ALA A 25 8.80 1.27 1.80
N ILE A 26 8.42 1.20 0.53
CA ILE A 26 7.19 0.57 0.06
C ILE A 26 7.51 -0.71 -0.71
N GLY A 27 6.62 -1.69 -0.56
CA GLY A 27 6.55 -2.89 -1.36
C GLY A 27 5.19 -3.00 -2.04
N ILE A 28 5.18 -3.19 -3.37
CA ILE A 28 3.96 -3.45 -4.14
C ILE A 28 4.20 -4.69 -4.97
N TYR A 29 3.37 -5.71 -4.77
CA TYR A 29 3.55 -7.02 -5.36
C TYR A 29 2.31 -7.45 -6.15
N PHE A 30 2.48 -7.64 -7.46
CA PHE A 30 1.45 -8.16 -8.38
C PHE A 30 1.60 -9.66 -8.63
N GLY A 31 2.79 -10.22 -8.36
CA GLY A 31 3.13 -11.60 -8.64
C GLY A 31 4.61 -11.78 -8.92
N GLU A 32 5.06 -13.02 -9.01
CA GLU A 32 6.47 -13.31 -9.27
C GLU A 32 6.88 -12.77 -10.64
N ASN A 33 7.99 -12.04 -10.69
CA ASN A 33 8.54 -11.44 -11.91
C ASN A 33 7.61 -10.46 -12.66
N ASP A 34 6.51 -9.99 -12.05
CA ASP A 34 5.67 -8.96 -12.65
C ASP A 34 6.43 -7.63 -12.73
N SER A 35 6.46 -7.02 -13.91
CA SER A 35 7.19 -5.78 -14.17
C SER A 35 6.63 -4.56 -13.43
N ARG A 36 5.43 -4.67 -12.88
CA ARG A 36 4.78 -3.61 -12.07
C ARG A 36 5.17 -3.68 -10.60
N ASN A 37 5.92 -4.70 -10.18
CA ASN A 37 6.39 -4.80 -8.80
C ASN A 37 7.26 -3.60 -8.43
N VAL A 38 7.06 -3.07 -7.21
CA VAL A 38 7.80 -1.90 -6.72
C VAL A 38 8.47 -2.21 -5.40
N SER A 39 9.76 -1.89 -5.33
CA SER A 39 10.54 -1.79 -4.10
C SER A 39 11.20 -0.42 -4.10
N GLN A 40 10.73 0.49 -3.24
CA GLN A 40 11.16 1.88 -3.30
C GLN A 40 11.21 2.54 -1.92
N ARG A 41 12.31 3.26 -1.65
CA ARG A 41 12.45 4.07 -0.44
C ARG A 41 11.50 5.28 -0.46
N ILE A 42 10.87 5.56 0.69
CA ILE A 42 10.05 6.75 0.90
C ILE A 42 10.93 7.98 1.02
N THR A 43 10.58 9.03 0.29
CA THR A 43 11.09 10.38 0.54
C THR A 43 10.26 11.08 1.61
N GLY A 44 10.91 11.84 2.50
CA GLY A 44 10.23 12.62 3.54
C GLY A 44 10.15 11.90 4.88
N LYS A 45 8.99 11.94 5.55
CA LYS A 45 8.85 11.40 6.92
C LYS A 45 9.02 9.88 6.94
N GLN A 46 10.01 9.39 7.71
CA GLN A 46 10.35 7.98 7.78
C GLN A 46 9.59 7.29 8.95
N THR A 47 8.39 6.78 8.67
CA THR A 47 7.59 6.00 9.65
C THR A 47 6.81 4.89 8.95
N ASN A 48 6.45 3.81 9.66
CA ASN A 48 5.61 2.72 9.11
C ASN A 48 4.34 3.29 8.46
N ASN A 49 3.55 4.07 9.20
CA ASN A 49 2.30 4.64 8.67
C ASN A 49 2.49 5.52 7.43
N THR A 50 3.66 6.15 7.26
CA THR A 50 3.96 6.90 6.03
C THR A 50 4.26 5.95 4.88
N ALA A 51 5.01 4.87 5.11
CA ALA A 51 5.27 3.83 4.11
C ALA A 51 3.99 3.16 3.65
N GLU A 52 3.15 2.72 4.58
CA GLU A 52 1.90 2.00 4.32
C GLU A 52 0.92 2.80 3.45
N LEU A 53 0.69 4.07 3.82
CA LEU A 53 -0.14 4.97 3.01
C LEU A 53 0.56 5.35 1.69
N GLY A 54 1.89 5.45 1.71
CA GLY A 54 2.68 5.71 0.52
C GLY A 54 2.58 4.58 -0.50
N ALA A 55 2.54 3.32 -0.06
CA ALA A 55 2.39 2.15 -0.91
C ALA A 55 1.03 2.17 -1.61
N LEU A 56 -0.06 2.46 -0.89
CA LEU A 56 -1.39 2.63 -1.49
C LEU A 56 -1.44 3.81 -2.48
N LEU A 57 -0.88 4.97 -2.11
CA LEU A 57 -0.90 6.14 -3.00
C LEU A 57 -0.07 5.90 -4.28
N HIS A 58 1.08 5.22 -4.16
CA HIS A 58 1.90 4.87 -5.32
C HIS A 58 1.23 3.79 -6.17
N LEU A 59 0.63 2.77 -5.55
CA LEU A 59 -0.14 1.75 -6.26
C LEU A 59 -1.20 2.38 -7.15
N PHE A 60 -1.95 3.38 -6.65
CA PHE A 60 -2.97 4.06 -7.45
C PHE A 60 -2.43 4.54 -8.80
N THR A 61 -1.21 5.08 -8.84
CA THR A 61 -0.59 5.58 -10.09
C THR A 61 -0.27 4.46 -11.09
N ILE A 62 -0.09 3.23 -10.62
CA ILE A 62 0.18 2.04 -11.46
C ILE A 62 -1.12 1.48 -12.04
N ILE A 63 -2.20 1.51 -11.26
CA ILE A 63 -3.47 0.85 -11.60
C ILE A 63 -4.55 1.82 -12.08
N GLU A 64 -4.27 3.12 -12.20
CA GLU A 64 -5.27 4.13 -12.55
C GLU A 64 -5.99 3.83 -13.87
N ASP A 65 -5.24 3.47 -14.92
CA ASP A 65 -5.80 3.13 -16.23
C ASP A 65 -6.67 1.87 -16.16
N ASP A 66 -6.24 0.87 -15.38
CA ASP A 66 -7.01 -0.35 -15.15
C ASP A 66 -8.34 -0.04 -14.43
N ILE A 67 -8.29 0.80 -13.39
CA ILE A 67 -9.48 1.26 -12.67
C ILE A 67 -10.44 1.99 -13.63
N ARG A 68 -9.92 2.92 -14.44
CA ARG A 68 -10.72 3.71 -15.39
C ARG A 68 -11.31 2.86 -16.51
N SER A 69 -10.64 1.76 -16.88
CA SER A 69 -11.16 0.77 -17.83
C SER A 69 -12.23 -0.17 -17.26
N GLY A 70 -12.51 -0.09 -15.95
CA GLY A 70 -13.56 -0.85 -15.28
C GLY A 70 -13.13 -2.20 -14.71
N LYS A 71 -11.82 -2.52 -14.71
CA LYS A 71 -11.31 -3.75 -14.07
C LYS A 71 -11.64 -3.78 -12.58
N GLN A 72 -12.02 -4.95 -12.09
CA GLN A 72 -12.26 -5.27 -10.70
C GLN A 72 -10.93 -5.61 -10.02
N ILE A 73 -10.43 -4.73 -9.15
CA ILE A 73 -9.12 -4.90 -8.52
C ILE A 73 -9.31 -5.15 -7.03
N CYS A 74 -8.55 -6.10 -6.49
CA CYS A 74 -8.50 -6.33 -5.05
C CYS A 74 -7.12 -6.00 -4.49
N VAL A 75 -7.04 -4.92 -3.72
CA VAL A 75 -5.85 -4.52 -2.98
C VAL A 75 -5.84 -5.24 -1.63
N VAL A 76 -4.72 -5.87 -1.31
CA VAL A 76 -4.55 -6.67 -0.10
C VAL A 76 -3.40 -6.08 0.72
N SER A 77 -3.60 -5.91 2.02
CA SER A 77 -2.59 -5.39 2.94
C SER A 77 -2.83 -5.90 4.35
N ASP A 78 -1.79 -6.04 5.15
CA ASP A 78 -1.86 -6.30 6.59
C ASP A 78 -1.99 -5.01 7.43
N SER A 79 -1.98 -3.85 6.78
CA SER A 79 -2.15 -2.55 7.41
C SER A 79 -3.63 -2.17 7.55
N GLN A 80 -4.27 -2.63 8.63
CA GLN A 80 -5.63 -2.21 8.97
C GLN A 80 -5.79 -0.69 9.01
N TYR A 81 -4.77 0.03 9.47
CA TYR A 81 -4.75 1.49 9.50
C TYR A 81 -4.80 2.10 8.10
N ALA A 82 -3.99 1.61 7.15
CA ALA A 82 -3.97 2.12 5.79
C ALA A 82 -5.31 1.87 5.08
N ILE A 83 -5.87 0.66 5.25
CA ILE A 83 -7.19 0.29 4.72
C ILE A 83 -8.27 1.22 5.29
N TRP A 84 -8.28 1.49 6.59
CA TRP A 84 -9.23 2.45 7.18
C TRP A 84 -9.06 3.86 6.64
N CYS A 85 -7.82 4.32 6.43
CA CYS A 85 -7.55 5.64 5.88
C CYS A 85 -8.13 5.83 4.49
N VAL A 86 -8.14 4.80 3.64
CA VAL A 86 -8.75 4.87 2.29
C VAL A 86 -10.22 4.48 2.25
N THR A 87 -10.78 4.03 3.38
CA THR A 87 -12.20 3.64 3.49
C THR A 87 -12.93 4.46 4.55
N THR A 88 -13.22 3.87 5.71
CA THR A 88 -14.13 4.38 6.73
C THR A 88 -13.58 5.60 7.46
N TYR A 89 -12.29 5.58 7.83
CA TYR A 89 -11.66 6.67 8.55
C TYR A 89 -11.42 7.87 7.64
N GLY A 90 -10.98 7.65 6.40
CA GLY A 90 -10.86 8.71 5.38
C GLY A 90 -12.19 9.41 5.14
N LYS A 91 -13.27 8.63 4.92
CA LYS A 91 -14.62 9.18 4.77
C LYS A 91 -15.04 10.01 5.97
N LYS A 92 -14.83 9.51 7.19
CA LYS A 92 -15.14 10.26 8.42
C LYS A 92 -14.37 11.58 8.51
N CYS A 93 -13.11 11.60 8.09
CA CYS A 93 -12.30 12.82 8.05
C CYS A 93 -12.79 13.79 6.96
N GLU A 94 -13.15 13.31 5.77
CA GLU A 94 -13.76 14.09 4.69
C GLU A 94 -15.10 14.71 5.11
N ASP A 95 -16.01 13.90 5.66
CA ASP A 95 -17.31 14.36 6.19
C ASP A 95 -17.13 15.46 7.27
N GLY A 96 -16.05 15.35 8.06
CA GLY A 96 -15.65 16.33 9.06
C GLY A 96 -14.88 17.55 8.52
N GLY A 97 -14.72 17.66 7.20
CA GLY A 97 -14.00 18.74 6.51
C GLY A 97 -12.52 18.80 6.85
N TRP A 98 -11.91 17.67 7.23
CA TRP A 98 -10.51 17.56 7.63
C TRP A 98 -10.11 18.54 8.75
N LYS A 99 -11.01 18.91 9.66
CA LYS A 99 -10.72 19.96 10.67
C LYS A 99 -9.82 19.49 11.81
N LYS A 100 -9.88 18.20 12.17
CA LYS A 100 -9.10 17.65 13.29
C LYS A 100 -7.63 17.53 12.92
N ALA A 101 -6.75 17.89 13.85
CA ALA A 101 -5.33 17.59 13.75
C ALA A 101 -5.12 16.08 13.83
N MET A 102 -4.27 15.54 12.96
CA MET A 102 -3.94 14.12 12.93
C MET A 102 -2.56 13.89 12.29
N PRO A 103 -1.85 12.82 12.67
CA PRO A 103 -0.62 12.43 12.00
C PRO A 103 -0.84 12.17 10.52
N ASN A 104 0.11 12.58 9.68
CA ASN A 104 0.11 12.30 8.24
C ASN A 104 -1.17 12.76 7.51
N LYS A 105 -1.88 13.77 8.05
CA LYS A 105 -3.17 14.25 7.55
C LYS A 105 -3.23 14.43 6.03
N GLU A 106 -2.24 15.12 5.46
CA GLU A 106 -2.21 15.39 4.02
C GLU A 106 -2.02 14.12 3.19
N LEU A 107 -1.19 13.19 3.68
CA LEU A 107 -1.01 11.89 3.02
C LEU A 107 -2.28 11.05 3.08
N VAL A 108 -2.95 10.99 4.25
CA VAL A 108 -4.25 10.31 4.39
C VAL A 108 -5.27 10.91 3.44
N LYS A 109 -5.37 12.24 3.39
CA LYS A 109 -6.29 12.96 2.51
C LYS A 109 -6.05 12.61 1.04
N ARG A 110 -4.82 12.76 0.55
CA ARG A 110 -4.46 12.45 -0.83
C ARG A 110 -4.74 11.00 -1.20
N THR A 111 -4.40 10.07 -0.31
CA THR A 111 -4.60 8.63 -0.55
C THR A 111 -6.10 8.28 -0.60
N TYR A 112 -6.89 8.81 0.33
CA TYR A 112 -8.34 8.64 0.31
C TYR A 112 -8.97 9.27 -0.94
N GLU A 113 -8.56 10.48 -1.31
CA GLU A 113 -9.06 11.18 -2.50
C GLU A 113 -8.71 10.48 -3.81
N ALA A 114 -7.61 9.74 -3.87
CA ALA A 114 -7.25 8.93 -5.03
C ALA A 114 -8.26 7.79 -5.26
N TYR A 115 -8.65 7.09 -4.20
CA TYR A 115 -9.54 5.92 -4.32
C TYR A 115 -11.04 6.26 -4.24
N LYS A 116 -11.40 7.43 -3.70
CA LYS A 116 -12.82 7.77 -3.50
C LYS A 116 -13.57 7.81 -4.83
N GLY A 117 -14.76 7.20 -4.85
CA GLY A 117 -15.62 7.15 -6.03
C GLY A 117 -15.39 5.94 -6.95
N PHE A 118 -14.29 5.19 -6.77
CA PHE A 118 -14.06 3.95 -7.52
C PHE A 118 -14.68 2.75 -6.78
N THR A 119 -15.75 2.20 -7.34
CA THR A 119 -16.46 1.04 -6.76
C THR A 119 -15.88 -0.31 -7.19
N ASN A 120 -15.02 -0.29 -8.21
CA ASN A 120 -14.31 -1.44 -8.75
C ASN A 120 -12.95 -1.71 -8.09
N VAL A 121 -12.60 -0.99 -7.01
CA VAL A 121 -11.44 -1.26 -6.17
C VAL A 121 -11.91 -1.72 -4.81
N ARG A 122 -11.46 -2.90 -4.38
CA ARG A 122 -11.74 -3.46 -3.06
C ARG A 122 -10.47 -3.56 -2.23
N PHE A 123 -10.63 -3.43 -0.92
CA PHE A 123 -9.54 -3.58 0.04
C PHE A 123 -9.82 -4.76 0.97
N ILE A 124 -8.84 -5.64 1.12
CA ILE A 124 -8.90 -6.79 2.04
C ILE A 124 -7.74 -6.68 3.02
N HIS A 125 -8.06 -6.83 4.31
CA HIS A 125 -7.08 -6.98 5.36
C HIS A 125 -6.67 -8.45 5.51
N VAL A 126 -5.37 -8.70 5.59
CA VAL A 126 -4.80 -10.01 5.91
C VAL A 126 -3.97 -9.95 7.17
N MET A 127 -3.69 -11.08 7.79
CA MET A 127 -2.77 -11.11 8.93
C MET A 127 -1.33 -11.21 8.40
N ALA A 128 -0.43 -10.41 8.96
CA ALA A 128 1.00 -10.52 8.71
C ALA A 128 1.58 -11.82 9.27
N HIS A 129 2.65 -12.32 8.64
CA HIS A 129 3.51 -13.40 9.15
C HIS A 129 2.77 -14.66 9.63
N THR A 130 1.76 -15.10 8.88
CA THR A 130 0.99 -16.31 9.22
C THR A 130 1.80 -17.59 9.00
N GLY A 131 2.85 -17.56 8.17
CA GLY A 131 3.64 -18.71 7.77
C GLY A 131 2.85 -19.75 6.94
N LYS A 132 1.74 -19.33 6.35
CA LYS A 132 0.87 -20.21 5.54
C LYS A 132 1.24 -20.11 4.07
N GLY A 133 1.06 -21.21 3.35
CA GLY A 133 1.28 -21.26 1.89
C GLY A 133 0.06 -20.86 1.05
N ASP A 134 -0.95 -20.19 1.62
CA ASP A 134 -2.08 -19.72 0.84
C ASP A 134 -1.72 -18.47 0.02
N ALA A 135 -2.48 -18.21 -1.05
CA ALA A 135 -2.18 -17.15 -2.01
C ALA A 135 -2.03 -15.76 -1.38
N HIS A 136 -2.81 -15.46 -0.33
CA HIS A 136 -2.76 -14.16 0.32
C HIS A 136 -1.57 -14.05 1.28
N SER A 137 -1.23 -15.13 1.97
CA SER A 137 -0.02 -15.19 2.80
C SER A 137 1.25 -15.04 1.94
N LEU A 138 1.36 -15.77 0.82
CA LEU A 138 2.48 -15.66 -0.12
C LEU A 138 2.53 -14.28 -0.79
N GLY A 139 1.38 -13.69 -1.13
CA GLY A 139 1.31 -12.36 -1.70
C GLY A 139 1.77 -11.27 -0.73
N ASN A 140 1.35 -11.36 0.55
CA ASN A 140 1.78 -10.44 1.60
C ASN A 140 3.29 -10.57 1.87
N GLU A 141 3.81 -11.81 1.93
CA GLU A 141 5.27 -12.06 2.04
C GLU A 141 6.04 -11.46 0.85
N GLY A 142 5.46 -11.49 -0.36
CA GLY A 142 6.02 -10.83 -1.53
C GLY A 142 6.12 -9.31 -1.38
N ALA A 143 5.07 -8.67 -0.86
CA ALA A 143 5.05 -7.23 -0.59
C ALA A 143 6.03 -6.85 0.53
N ASP A 144 6.04 -7.59 1.65
CA ASP A 144 6.97 -7.39 2.77
C ASP A 144 8.43 -7.52 2.34
N ARG A 145 8.75 -8.54 1.53
CA ARG A 145 10.09 -8.69 0.95
C ARG A 145 10.48 -7.47 0.12
N LEU A 146 9.59 -6.96 -0.73
CA LEU A 146 9.88 -5.78 -1.55
C LEU A 146 10.04 -4.51 -0.69
N ALA A 147 9.24 -4.34 0.36
CA ALA A 147 9.38 -3.21 1.27
C ALA A 147 10.74 -3.24 1.99
N ASN A 148 11.14 -4.39 2.53
CA ASN A 148 12.43 -4.55 3.21
C ASN A 148 13.63 -4.36 2.24
N MET A 149 13.56 -4.87 1.00
CA MET A 149 14.58 -4.58 -0.03
C MET A 149 14.77 -3.07 -0.27
N GLY A 150 13.68 -2.30 -0.20
CA GLY A 150 13.70 -0.85 -0.37
C GLY A 150 14.34 -0.12 0.80
N ILE A 151 14.29 -0.70 2.02
CA ILE A 151 15.01 -0.21 3.20
C ILE A 151 16.51 -0.41 3.01
N ASP A 152 16.91 -1.61 2.58
CA ASP A 152 18.32 -2.00 2.42
C ASP A 152 19.00 -1.26 1.25
N GLY A 153 18.22 -0.57 0.41
CA GLY A 153 18.72 0.11 -0.78
C GLY A 153 19.11 -0.86 -1.90
N CYS A 154 18.71 -2.12 -1.80
CA CYS A 154 18.96 -3.14 -2.82
C CYS A 154 17.93 -2.95 -3.94
N MET A 155 18.23 -2.06 -4.88
CA MET A 155 17.40 -1.90 -6.07
C MET A 155 17.48 -3.18 -6.90
N CYS A 156 16.39 -3.94 -6.96
CA CYS A 156 16.20 -4.92 -8.01
C CYS A 156 15.99 -4.16 -9.33
N THR A 157 17.09 -3.76 -9.96
CA THR A 157 17.07 -3.38 -11.37
C THR A 157 16.95 -4.68 -12.16
N ALA A 158 15.72 -5.08 -12.46
CA ALA A 158 15.49 -6.02 -13.55
C ALA A 158 15.90 -5.32 -14.85
N MET A 159 17.18 -5.43 -15.23
CA MET A 159 17.72 -5.30 -16.58
C MET A 159 19.24 -5.48 -16.56
N CYS A 160 19.67 -6.72 -16.81
CA CYS A 160 20.85 -7.08 -17.62
C CYS A 160 20.48 -8.37 -18.37
#